data_AF-A0A1L7R8X0-F1
#
_entry.id   AF-A0A1L7R8X0-F1
#
_cell.length_a   1.000
_cell.length_b   1.000
_cell.length_c   1.000
_cell.angle_alpha   90.00
_cell.angle_beta   90.00
_cell.angle_gamma   90.00
#
_symmetry.space_group_name_H-M   'P 1'
#
loop_
_entity.id
_entity.type
_entity.pdbx_description
1 polymer ?
#
loop_
_entity_poly.entity_id
_entity_poly.type
_entity_poly.pdbx_seq_one_letter_code
_entity_poly.pdbx_strand_id
1 'polypeptide(L)'
;MGNKTRKEPPKPPESLSEDAKAAWREVIAAYGPCPERIAGPLLEEYAQQVAIARRARARVDEEGLIVGNAKGEPVPHPALAVERRALEAMSRLAGRMEAPPRRRDGYMVEATRKALAAAPDVRDQERFKGAVAATMTLAWIIDEAQRAGGEALRRAAYGPIPSYLKAVRELGLTPVVQAVDAVQAADEAPVTDLGKWMAKRAGG
;
A
#
# COMPACT_ATOMS: atom_id res chain seq x y z
N MET A 1 25.34 6.57 1.72
CA MET A 1 24.57 6.18 0.52
C MET A 1 24.59 4.64 0.41
N GLY A 2 23.70 3.94 1.12
CA GLY A 2 23.71 2.48 1.15
C GLY A 2 22.89 1.93 -0.02
N ASN A 3 23.57 1.51 -1.08
CA ASN A 3 22.94 0.84 -2.22
C ASN A 3 22.38 -0.50 -1.73
N LYS A 4 21.09 -0.55 -1.35
CA LYS A 4 20.39 -1.80 -1.08
C LYS A 4 20.45 -2.60 -2.38
N THR A 5 21.25 -3.66 -2.37
CA THR A 5 21.41 -4.60 -3.47
C THR A 5 20.05 -4.90 -4.10
N ARG A 6 19.82 -4.40 -5.33
CA ARG A 6 18.65 -4.80 -6.11
C ARG A 6 18.79 -6.29 -6.33
N LYS A 7 17.97 -7.08 -5.64
CA LYS A 7 17.87 -8.52 -5.85
C LYS A 7 17.53 -8.73 -7.33
N GLU A 8 18.25 -9.63 -8.00
CA GLU A 8 17.99 -9.92 -9.41
C GLU A 8 16.53 -10.37 -9.61
N PRO A 9 15.89 -9.95 -10.71
CA PRO A 9 14.52 -10.35 -10.98
C PRO A 9 14.41 -11.87 -11.17
N PRO A 10 13.34 -12.49 -10.68
CA PRO A 10 13.14 -13.94 -10.75
C PRO A 10 13.00 -14.38 -12.21
N LYS A 11 13.76 -15.42 -12.58
CA LYS A 11 13.74 -16.01 -13.92
C LYS A 11 12.47 -16.86 -14.10
N PRO A 12 11.90 -16.91 -15.33
CA PRO A 12 10.79 -17.79 -15.60
C PRO A 12 11.22 -19.26 -15.49
N PRO A 13 10.35 -20.15 -14.99
CA PRO A 13 10.62 -21.59 -15.00
C PRO A 13 10.83 -22.14 -16.40
N GLU A 14 11.66 -23.18 -16.51
CA GLU A 14 11.97 -23.83 -17.79
C GLU A 14 10.77 -24.54 -18.41
N SER A 15 9.83 -25.00 -17.57
CA SER A 15 8.61 -25.72 -17.96
C SER A 15 7.59 -24.85 -18.71
N LEU A 16 7.72 -23.52 -18.65
CA LEU A 16 6.82 -22.62 -19.37
C LEU A 16 7.09 -22.64 -20.87
N SER A 17 6.03 -22.52 -21.67
CA SER A 17 6.16 -22.22 -23.10
C SER A 17 6.86 -20.88 -23.33
N GLU A 18 7.51 -20.67 -24.48
CA GLU A 18 8.24 -19.42 -24.76
C GLU A 18 7.35 -18.17 -24.69
N ASP A 19 6.10 -18.26 -25.16
CA ASP A 19 5.10 -17.20 -25.04
C ASP A 19 4.77 -16.90 -23.56
N ALA A 20 4.70 -17.94 -22.72
CA ALA A 20 4.47 -17.78 -21.29
C ALA A 20 5.72 -17.23 -20.59
N LYS A 21 6.92 -17.59 -21.01
CA LYS A 21 8.17 -16.98 -20.52
C LYS A 21 8.27 -15.49 -20.89
N ALA A 22 7.77 -15.10 -22.06
CA ALA A 22 7.65 -13.71 -22.46
C ALA A 22 6.65 -12.96 -21.56
N ALA A 23 5.45 -13.50 -21.38
CA ALA A 23 4.43 -12.93 -20.49
C ALA A 23 4.95 -12.82 -19.03
N TRP A 24 5.66 -13.82 -18.51
CA TRP A 24 6.29 -13.77 -17.20
C TRP A 24 7.22 -12.56 -17.07
N ARG A 25 8.12 -12.38 -18.04
CA ARG A 25 9.09 -11.27 -18.03
C ARG A 25 8.39 -9.91 -18.08
N GLU A 26 7.34 -9.78 -18.87
CA GLU A 26 6.53 -8.56 -18.94
C GLU A 26 5.86 -8.24 -17.59
N VAL A 27 5.25 -9.23 -16.94
CA VAL A 27 4.58 -9.03 -15.64
C VAL A 27 5.60 -8.67 -14.56
N ILE A 28 6.74 -9.36 -14.50
CA ILE A 28 7.82 -9.05 -13.56
C ILE A 28 8.37 -7.63 -13.78
N ALA A 29 8.55 -7.22 -15.04
CA ALA A 29 9.00 -5.87 -15.37
C ALA A 29 7.97 -4.80 -14.96
N ALA A 30 6.67 -5.05 -15.19
CA ALA A 30 5.59 -4.14 -14.85
C ALA A 30 5.33 -4.02 -13.34
N TYR A 31 5.57 -5.09 -12.56
CA TYR A 31 5.35 -5.11 -11.11
C TYR A 31 6.26 -4.12 -10.35
N GLY A 32 7.45 -3.84 -10.89
CA GLY A 32 8.40 -2.91 -10.28
C GLY A 32 9.10 -3.50 -9.05
N PRO A 33 9.14 -2.81 -7.90
CA PRO A 33 9.96 -3.23 -6.76
C PRO A 33 9.41 -4.47 -6.06
N CYS A 34 10.32 -5.38 -5.69
CA CYS A 34 10.06 -6.67 -5.03
C CYS A 34 9.27 -7.70 -5.87
N PRO A 35 9.68 -7.99 -7.12
CA PRO A 35 9.00 -8.95 -8.00
C PRO A 35 8.97 -10.39 -7.43
N GLU A 36 9.88 -10.72 -6.51
CA GLU A 36 9.89 -11.98 -5.77
C GLU A 36 8.61 -12.25 -4.96
N ARG A 37 7.77 -11.24 -4.71
CA ARG A 37 6.51 -11.40 -3.96
C ARG A 37 5.40 -12.07 -4.78
N ILE A 38 5.48 -11.96 -6.11
CA ILE A 38 4.53 -12.59 -7.03
C ILE A 38 5.14 -13.79 -7.74
N ALA A 39 6.46 -13.95 -7.69
CA ALA A 39 7.14 -15.08 -8.29
C ALA A 39 6.76 -16.40 -7.59
N GLY A 40 6.28 -17.35 -8.39
CA GLY A 40 5.87 -18.67 -7.92
C GLY A 40 4.73 -19.23 -8.77
N PRO A 41 4.13 -20.35 -8.35
CA PRO A 41 3.16 -21.10 -9.14
C PRO A 41 1.97 -20.27 -9.65
N LEU A 42 1.57 -19.25 -8.89
CA LEU A 42 0.48 -18.35 -9.27
C LEU A 42 0.82 -17.51 -10.51
N LEU A 43 2.04 -16.98 -10.58
CA LEU A 43 2.51 -16.22 -11.74
C LEU A 43 2.78 -17.14 -12.93
N GLU A 44 3.20 -18.39 -12.69
CA GLU A 44 3.37 -19.38 -13.76
C GLU A 44 2.03 -19.65 -14.45
N GLU A 45 0.99 -19.92 -13.66
CA GLU A 45 -0.36 -20.14 -14.16
C GLU A 45 -0.87 -18.90 -14.91
N TYR A 46 -0.69 -17.70 -14.33
CA TYR A 46 -1.11 -16.47 -14.97
C TYR A 46 -0.42 -16.23 -16.32
N ALA A 47 0.91 -16.37 -16.37
CA ALA A 47 1.70 -16.20 -17.59
C ALA A 47 1.28 -17.21 -18.67
N GLN A 48 0.94 -18.45 -18.27
CA GLN A 48 0.40 -19.45 -19.17
C GLN A 48 -0.98 -19.04 -19.74
N GLN A 49 -1.87 -18.48 -18.91
CA GLN A 49 -3.17 -17.98 -19.40
C GLN A 49 -3.02 -16.79 -20.36
N VAL A 50 -2.09 -15.87 -20.08
CA VAL A 50 -1.77 -14.77 -21.01
C VAL A 50 -1.32 -15.32 -22.37
N ALA A 51 -0.42 -16.31 -22.37
CA ALA A 51 0.03 -16.95 -23.59
C ALA A 51 -1.09 -17.69 -24.36
N ILE A 52 -2.03 -18.31 -23.65
CA ILE A 52 -3.21 -18.96 -24.27
C ILE A 52 -4.12 -17.90 -24.90
N ALA A 53 -4.43 -16.82 -24.18
CA ALA A 53 -5.29 -15.75 -24.67
C ALA A 53 -4.71 -15.08 -25.93
N ARG A 54 -3.40 -14.78 -25.93
CA ARG A 54 -2.70 -14.19 -27.08
C ARG A 54 -2.74 -15.10 -28.31
N ARG A 55 -2.48 -16.40 -28.15
CA ARG A 55 -2.56 -17.38 -29.25
C ARG A 55 -3.98 -17.54 -29.78
N ALA A 56 -4.97 -17.56 -28.89
CA ALA A 56 -6.37 -17.64 -29.29
C ALA A 56 -6.80 -16.40 -30.08
N ARG A 57 -6.41 -15.20 -29.62
CA ARG A 57 -6.65 -13.93 -30.33
C ARG A 57 -5.99 -13.91 -31.70
N ALA A 58 -4.71 -14.29 -31.79
CA ALA A 58 -3.99 -14.33 -33.07
C ALA A 58 -4.69 -15.22 -34.12
N ARG A 59 -5.23 -16.37 -33.70
CA ARG A 59 -6.02 -17.24 -34.58
C ARG A 59 -7.33 -16.59 -35.05
N VAL A 60 -8.04 -15.91 -34.15
CA VAL A 60 -9.25 -15.16 -34.51
C VAL A 60 -8.93 -14.04 -35.50
N ASP A 61 -7.80 -13.37 -35.32
CA ASP A 61 -7.39 -12.27 -36.20
C ASP A 61 -6.97 -12.78 -37.60
N GLU A 62 -6.42 -13.99 -37.69
CA GLU A 62 -6.04 -14.66 -38.94
C GLU A 62 -7.24 -15.29 -39.67
N GLU A 63 -8.05 -16.07 -38.95
CA GLU A 63 -9.14 -16.90 -39.51
C GLU A 63 -10.48 -16.14 -39.58
N GLY A 64 -10.61 -15.03 -38.85
CA GLY A 64 -11.83 -14.24 -38.74
C GLY A 64 -12.76 -14.67 -37.58
N LEU A 65 -13.72 -13.80 -37.25
CA LEU A 65 -14.65 -14.01 -36.13
C LEU A 65 -15.68 -15.13 -36.36
N ILE A 66 -16.03 -15.36 -37.64
CA ILE A 66 -17.02 -16.35 -38.07
C ILE A 66 -16.33 -17.30 -39.03
N VAL A 67 -16.41 -18.60 -38.75
CA VAL A 67 -15.81 -19.68 -39.55
C VAL A 67 -16.87 -20.71 -39.91
N GLY A 68 -16.63 -21.50 -40.95
CA GLY A 68 -17.48 -22.63 -41.30
C GLY A 68 -17.28 -23.79 -40.33
N ASN A 69 -18.37 -24.38 -39.83
CA ASN A 69 -18.31 -25.69 -39.17
C ASN A 69 -18.07 -26.81 -40.21
N ALA A 70 -18.01 -28.07 -39.78
CA ALA A 70 -17.80 -29.21 -40.69
C ALA A 70 -18.88 -29.38 -41.77
N LYS A 71 -20.05 -28.74 -41.62
CA LYS A 71 -21.16 -28.72 -42.59
C LYS A 71 -21.15 -27.45 -43.46
N GLY A 72 -20.19 -26.56 -43.28
CA GLY A 72 -20.09 -25.27 -43.98
C GLY A 72 -20.99 -24.17 -43.43
N GLU A 73 -21.67 -24.38 -42.29
CA GLU A 73 -22.53 -23.36 -41.69
C GLU A 73 -21.67 -22.34 -40.92
N PRO A 74 -22.00 -21.04 -40.98
CA PRO A 74 -21.27 -20.00 -40.27
C PRO A 74 -21.48 -20.12 -38.76
N VAL A 75 -20.40 -20.32 -38.02
CA VAL A 75 -20.39 -20.37 -36.55
C VAL A 75 -19.32 -19.43 -35.97
N PRO A 76 -19.48 -18.97 -34.72
CA PRO A 76 -18.42 -18.24 -34.03
C PRO A 76 -17.13 -19.04 -33.95
N HIS A 77 -15.99 -18.37 -34.15
CA HIS A 77 -14.68 -19.01 -34.12
C HIS A 77 -14.42 -19.69 -32.75
N PRO A 78 -14.05 -20.98 -32.69
CA PRO A 78 -13.90 -21.73 -31.44
C PRO A 78 -12.84 -21.14 -30.50
N ALA A 79 -11.79 -20.51 -31.04
CA ALA A 79 -10.79 -19.81 -30.24
C ALA A 79 -11.35 -18.64 -29.40
N LEU A 80 -12.51 -18.05 -29.75
CA LEU A 80 -13.16 -17.04 -28.91
C LEU A 80 -13.55 -17.63 -27.54
N ALA A 81 -14.00 -18.89 -27.50
CA ALA A 81 -14.32 -19.56 -26.25
C ALA A 81 -13.06 -19.85 -25.41
N VAL A 82 -11.95 -20.19 -26.07
CA VAL A 82 -10.64 -20.41 -25.42
C VAL A 82 -10.11 -19.11 -24.84
N GLU A 83 -10.14 -18.03 -25.61
CA GLU A 83 -9.71 -16.71 -25.17
C GLU A 83 -10.53 -16.24 -23.97
N ARG A 84 -11.87 -16.33 -24.05
CA ARG A 84 -12.75 -15.94 -22.96
C ARG A 84 -12.41 -16.70 -21.67
N ARG A 85 -12.24 -18.03 -21.75
CA ARG A 85 -11.87 -18.85 -20.58
C ARG A 85 -10.51 -18.44 -19.99
N ALA A 86 -9.54 -18.12 -20.85
CA ALA A 86 -8.24 -17.64 -20.40
C ALA A 86 -8.35 -16.27 -19.70
N LEU A 87 -9.12 -15.34 -20.25
CA LEU A 87 -9.37 -14.02 -19.64
C LEU A 87 -10.08 -14.12 -18.28
N GLU A 88 -11.07 -15.02 -18.15
CA GLU A 88 -11.75 -15.29 -16.88
C GLU A 88 -10.76 -15.85 -15.83
N ALA A 89 -9.90 -16.78 -16.23
CA ALA A 89 -8.85 -17.30 -15.35
C ALA A 89 -7.84 -16.20 -14.96
N MET A 90 -7.42 -15.36 -15.91
CA MET A 90 -6.54 -14.21 -15.64
C MET A 90 -7.15 -13.25 -14.62
N SER A 91 -8.43 -12.88 -14.76
CA SER A 91 -9.11 -11.99 -13.81
C SER A 91 -9.13 -12.58 -12.39
N ARG A 92 -9.48 -13.86 -12.27
CA ARG A 92 -9.46 -14.60 -11.00
C ARG A 92 -8.07 -14.65 -10.35
N LEU A 93 -7.03 -14.82 -11.16
CA LEU A 93 -5.64 -14.89 -10.69
C LEU A 93 -5.07 -13.50 -10.35
N ALA A 94 -5.43 -12.46 -11.12
CA ALA A 94 -4.95 -11.10 -10.93
C ALA A 94 -5.25 -10.56 -9.52
N GLY A 95 -6.47 -10.75 -9.01
CA GLY A 95 -6.82 -10.34 -7.64
C GLY A 95 -6.02 -11.06 -6.55
N ARG A 96 -5.41 -12.22 -6.85
CA ARG A 96 -4.52 -12.95 -5.93
C ARG A 96 -3.06 -12.55 -6.05
N MET A 97 -2.68 -11.92 -7.17
CA MET A 97 -1.32 -11.43 -7.43
C MET A 97 -1.13 -9.97 -7.00
N GLU A 98 -2.22 -9.23 -6.79
CA GLU A 98 -2.14 -7.92 -6.17
C GLU A 98 -1.39 -8.03 -4.85
N ALA A 99 -0.27 -7.30 -4.73
CA ALA A 99 0.37 -7.14 -3.44
C ALA A 99 -0.71 -6.55 -2.51
N PRO A 100 -0.85 -7.06 -1.26
CA PRO A 100 -1.64 -6.36 -0.27
C PRO A 100 -1.22 -4.90 -0.32
N PRO A 101 -2.17 -3.95 -0.40
CA PRO A 101 -1.83 -2.54 -0.48
C PRO A 101 -0.78 -2.28 0.58
N ARG A 102 0.37 -1.70 0.20
CA ARG A 102 1.39 -1.33 1.17
C ARG A 102 0.64 -0.54 2.23
N ARG A 103 0.52 -1.09 3.45
CA ARG A 103 -0.15 -0.39 4.54
C ARG A 103 0.56 0.96 4.60
N ARG A 104 -0.14 2.03 4.22
CA ARG A 104 0.44 3.36 4.28
C ARG A 104 0.80 3.57 5.74
N ASP A 105 2.08 3.87 6.00
CA ASP A 105 2.54 4.26 7.33
C ASP A 105 1.54 5.32 7.84
N GLY A 106 1.14 5.22 9.10
CA GLY A 106 0.20 6.21 9.61
C GLY A 106 0.93 7.52 9.86
N TYR A 107 0.17 8.56 10.20
CA TYR A 107 0.70 9.91 10.35
C TYR A 107 1.86 9.94 11.36
N MET A 108 1.77 9.21 12.46
CA MET A 108 2.78 9.24 13.52
C MET A 108 4.10 8.62 13.05
N VAL A 109 4.06 7.49 12.33
CA VAL A 109 5.26 6.86 11.76
C VAL A 109 5.90 7.76 10.70
N GLU A 110 5.10 8.35 9.80
CA GLU A 110 5.62 9.25 8.77
C GLU A 110 6.27 10.50 9.37
N ALA A 111 5.61 11.15 10.35
CA ALA A 111 6.12 12.33 11.03
C ALA A 111 7.41 12.04 11.79
N THR A 112 7.48 10.91 12.50
CA THR A 112 8.68 10.48 13.24
C THR A 112 9.85 10.21 12.29
N ARG A 113 9.59 9.55 11.16
CA ARG A 113 10.60 9.29 10.14
C ARG A 113 11.15 10.59 9.54
N LYS A 114 10.28 11.58 9.29
CA LYS A 114 10.69 12.92 8.82
C LYS A 114 11.57 13.63 9.86
N ALA A 115 11.19 13.60 11.13
CA ALA A 115 11.97 14.18 12.21
C ALA A 115 13.36 13.52 12.33
N LEU A 116 13.43 12.18 12.28
CA LEU A 116 14.70 11.44 12.29
C LEU A 116 15.56 11.72 11.05
N ALA A 117 14.94 11.93 9.89
CA ALA A 117 15.67 12.29 8.68
C ALA A 117 16.32 13.68 8.78
N ALA A 118 15.65 14.61 9.47
CA ALA A 118 16.17 15.96 9.76
C ALA A 118 17.21 15.99 10.90
N ALA A 119 17.30 14.92 11.70
CA ALA A 119 18.22 14.80 12.84
C ALA A 119 19.19 13.60 12.66
N PRO A 120 20.14 13.66 11.70
CA PRO A 120 21.09 12.56 11.45
C PRO A 120 21.95 12.24 12.68
N ASP A 121 22.27 13.23 13.52
CA ASP A 121 23.02 13.06 14.77
C ASP A 121 22.27 12.20 15.80
N VAL A 122 20.96 12.12 15.71
CA VAL A 122 20.16 11.22 16.55
C VAL A 122 19.98 9.87 15.85
N ARG A 123 19.68 9.89 14.55
CA ARG A 123 19.37 8.69 13.75
C ARG A 123 20.55 7.74 13.60
N ASP A 124 21.75 8.28 13.33
CA ASP A 124 22.90 7.48 12.88
C ASP A 124 23.83 7.08 14.03
N GLN A 125 23.66 7.68 15.22
CA GLN A 125 24.50 7.37 16.37
C GLN A 125 24.03 6.09 17.08
N GLU A 126 24.96 5.15 17.28
CA GLU A 126 24.71 3.83 17.88
C GLU A 126 23.98 3.91 19.22
N ARG A 127 24.36 4.88 20.07
CA ARG A 127 23.79 5.09 21.41
C ARG A 127 22.27 5.33 21.41
N PHE A 128 21.71 5.82 20.30
CA PHE A 128 20.28 6.12 20.21
C PHE A 128 19.47 5.04 19.48
N LYS A 129 20.10 4.01 18.89
CA LYS A 129 19.37 3.01 18.08
C LYS A 129 18.22 2.35 18.82
N GLY A 130 18.41 1.99 20.09
CA GLY A 130 17.36 1.39 20.92
C GLY A 130 16.19 2.34 21.15
N ALA A 131 16.48 3.60 21.50
CA ALA A 131 15.47 4.62 21.73
C ALA A 131 14.73 5.01 20.44
N VAL A 132 15.44 5.10 19.31
CA VAL A 132 14.84 5.33 17.98
C VAL A 132 13.91 4.17 17.60
N ALA A 133 14.33 2.92 17.80
CA ALA A 133 13.49 1.76 17.52
C ALA A 133 12.23 1.72 18.41
N ALA A 134 12.37 2.00 19.71
CA ALA A 134 11.24 2.10 20.63
C ALA A 134 10.26 3.21 20.23
N THR A 135 10.78 4.38 19.84
CA THR A 135 9.97 5.52 19.39
C THR A 135 9.19 5.20 18.12
N MET A 136 9.83 4.56 17.13
CA MET A 136 9.17 4.09 15.91
C MET A 136 8.09 3.04 16.19
N THR A 137 8.33 2.17 17.18
CA THR A 137 7.36 1.15 17.60
C THR A 137 6.13 1.81 18.22
N LEU A 138 6.33 2.78 19.11
CA LEU A 138 5.24 3.53 19.72
C LEU A 138 4.44 4.33 18.69
N ALA A 139 5.11 4.98 17.73
CA ALA A 139 4.45 5.66 16.62
C ALA A 139 3.53 4.71 15.83
N TRP A 140 4.03 3.50 15.53
CA TRP A 140 3.24 2.49 14.82
C TRP A 140 2.05 1.99 15.64
N ILE A 141 2.21 1.76 16.94
CA ILE A 141 1.10 1.36 17.83
C ILE A 141 0.01 2.43 17.85
N ILE A 142 0.38 3.71 17.88
CA ILE A 142 -0.57 4.82 17.88
C ILE A 142 -1.34 4.87 16.56
N ASP A 143 -0.64 4.72 15.43
CA ASP A 143 -1.29 4.66 14.12
C ASP A 143 -2.26 3.48 14.01
N GLU A 144 -1.90 2.31 14.56
CA GLU A 144 -2.78 1.14 14.55
C GLU A 144 -3.99 1.33 15.47
N ALA A 145 -3.81 1.98 16.62
CA ALA A 145 -4.90 2.34 17.51
C ALA A 145 -5.87 3.35 16.86
N GLN A 146 -5.36 4.33 16.10
CA GLN A 146 -6.18 5.27 15.33
C GLN A 146 -7.00 4.56 14.26
N ARG A 147 -6.41 3.59 13.54
CA ARG A 147 -7.12 2.78 12.53
C ARG A 147 -8.18 1.88 13.15
N ALA A 148 -7.89 1.27 14.30
CA ALA A 148 -8.81 0.37 14.99
C ALA A 148 -9.99 1.09 15.67
N GLY A 149 -9.90 2.40 15.88
CA GLY A 149 -11.01 3.23 16.34
C GLY A 149 -11.02 3.52 17.85
N GLY A 150 -12.16 4.04 18.34
CA GLY A 150 -12.22 4.78 19.62
C GLY A 150 -11.84 4.00 20.88
N GLU A 151 -12.07 2.69 20.95
CA GLU A 151 -11.65 1.90 22.11
C GLU A 151 -10.13 1.67 22.14
N ALA A 152 -9.56 1.27 21.01
CA ALA A 152 -8.12 1.08 20.87
C ALA A 152 -7.36 2.38 21.12
N LEU A 153 -7.87 3.50 20.58
CA LEU A 153 -7.29 4.83 20.81
C LEU A 153 -7.37 5.26 22.28
N ARG A 154 -8.50 5.01 22.97
CA ARG A 154 -8.62 5.27 24.42
C ARG A 154 -7.60 4.49 25.24
N ARG A 155 -7.32 3.23 24.89
CA ARG A 155 -6.26 2.44 25.55
C ARG A 155 -4.87 3.03 25.26
N ALA A 156 -4.63 3.46 24.02
CA ALA A 156 -3.36 4.08 23.62
C ALA A 156 -3.09 5.40 24.36
N ALA A 157 -4.15 6.12 24.79
CA ALA A 157 -4.04 7.40 25.49
C ALA A 157 -3.33 7.32 26.85
N TYR A 158 -3.33 6.16 27.52
CA TYR A 158 -2.76 6.02 28.88
C TYR A 158 -1.38 5.34 28.93
N GLY A 159 -0.81 4.95 27.78
CA GLY A 159 0.50 4.28 27.77
C GLY A 159 1.32 4.64 26.53
N PRO A 160 0.93 4.13 25.34
CA PRO A 160 1.63 4.40 24.09
C PRO A 160 1.82 5.88 23.76
N ILE A 161 0.77 6.70 23.84
CA ILE A 161 0.83 8.14 23.48
C ILE A 161 1.75 8.92 24.42
N PRO A 162 1.59 8.86 25.76
CA PRO A 162 2.50 9.57 26.67
C PRO A 162 3.96 9.10 26.56
N SER A 163 4.18 7.79 26.40
CA SER A 163 5.52 7.21 26.25
C SER A 163 6.20 7.66 24.96
N TYR A 164 5.43 7.76 23.87
CA TYR A 164 5.91 8.29 22.60
C TYR A 164 6.34 9.76 22.73
N LEU A 165 5.48 10.59 23.31
CA LEU A 165 5.77 12.02 23.49
C LEU A 165 7.00 12.25 24.38
N LYS A 166 7.18 11.43 25.41
CA LYS A 166 8.37 11.44 26.26
C LYS A 166 9.62 11.04 25.47
N ALA A 167 9.58 9.93 24.73
CA ALA A 167 10.73 9.44 23.96
C ALA A 167 11.17 10.43 22.87
N VAL A 168 10.21 11.03 22.17
CA VAL A 168 10.46 12.07 21.16
C VAL A 168 11.15 13.29 21.79
N ARG A 169 10.69 13.73 22.98
CA ARG A 169 11.32 14.82 23.73
C ARG A 169 12.75 14.49 24.18
N GLU A 170 12.97 13.29 24.72
CA GLU A 170 14.29 12.84 25.18
C GLU A 170 15.30 12.71 24.03
N LEU A 171 14.82 12.34 22.84
CA LEU A 171 15.63 12.29 21.63
C LEU A 171 15.86 13.66 20.98
N GLY A 172 15.30 14.74 21.54
CA GLY A 172 15.36 16.08 20.93
C GLY A 172 14.64 16.14 19.57
N LEU A 173 13.79 15.16 19.27
CA LEU A 173 12.97 15.16 18.08
C LEU A 173 11.80 16.11 18.35
N THR A 174 11.62 17.12 17.51
CA THR A 174 10.37 17.88 17.53
C THR A 174 9.43 17.16 16.59
N PRO A 175 8.35 16.51 17.09
CA PRO A 175 7.35 16.03 16.17
C PRO A 175 6.77 17.30 15.55
N VAL A 176 6.82 17.44 14.23
CA VAL A 176 6.10 18.51 13.53
C VAL A 176 4.60 18.18 13.63
N VAL A 177 4.06 18.25 14.84
CA VAL A 177 2.69 18.68 15.04
C VAL A 177 2.78 20.13 14.63
N GLN A 178 2.05 20.55 13.58
CA GLN A 178 1.83 21.98 13.42
C GLN A 178 1.40 22.45 14.79
N ALA A 179 2.25 23.23 15.45
CA ALA A 179 1.83 23.98 16.60
C ALA A 179 0.58 24.68 16.09
N VAL A 180 -0.55 24.42 16.72
CA VAL A 180 -1.66 25.34 16.61
C VAL A 180 -1.04 26.59 17.21
N ASP A 181 -0.50 27.45 16.34
CA ASP A 181 0.09 28.71 16.75
C ASP A 181 -0.92 29.32 17.68
N ALA A 182 -0.43 29.66 18.87
CA ALA A 182 -1.21 30.11 20.00
C ALA A 182 -2.45 30.84 19.48
N VAL A 183 -3.62 30.23 19.68
CA VAL A 183 -4.84 31.03 19.73
C VAL A 183 -4.50 32.04 20.80
N GLN A 184 -4.18 33.27 20.39
CA GLN A 184 -4.09 34.39 21.30
C GLN A 184 -5.39 34.29 22.07
N ALA A 185 -5.29 34.02 23.38
CA ALA A 185 -6.39 34.22 24.28
C ALA A 185 -6.74 35.70 24.12
N ALA A 186 -7.70 35.98 23.23
CA ALA A 186 -8.45 37.19 23.32
C ALA A 186 -9.00 37.17 24.74
N ASP A 187 -8.77 38.26 25.48
CA ASP A 187 -9.30 38.50 26.81
C ASP A 187 -10.83 38.30 26.79
N GLU A 188 -11.28 37.07 26.94
CA GLU A 188 -12.64 36.72 27.28
C GLU A 188 -12.57 36.05 28.64
N ALA A 189 -12.91 36.84 29.65
CA ALA A 189 -13.13 36.36 31.00
C ALA A 189 -13.98 35.07 30.96
N PRO A 190 -13.67 34.07 31.79
CA PRO A 190 -14.31 32.77 31.71
C PRO A 190 -15.83 32.92 31.85
N VAL A 191 -16.56 32.47 30.84
CA VAL A 191 -18.01 32.39 30.89
C VAL A 191 -18.37 31.27 31.87
N THR A 192 -18.60 31.65 33.11
CA THR A 192 -18.98 30.73 34.19
C THR A 192 -20.49 30.49 34.27
N ASP A 193 -21.28 31.07 33.36
CA ASP A 193 -22.73 30.95 33.33
C ASP A 193 -23.27 30.97 31.89
N LEU A 194 -23.91 29.86 31.51
CA LEU A 194 -24.51 29.63 30.19
C LEU A 194 -25.66 30.61 29.89
N GLY A 195 -26.36 31.10 30.93
CA GLY A 195 -27.44 32.07 30.79
C GLY A 195 -26.95 33.43 30.29
N LYS A 196 -25.77 33.87 30.76
CA LYS A 196 -25.15 35.14 30.33
C LYS A 196 -24.68 35.09 28.88
N TRP A 197 -24.24 33.93 28.41
CA TRP A 197 -23.80 33.74 27.03
C TRP A 197 -24.97 33.81 26.03
N MET A 198 -26.11 33.21 26.39
CA MET A 198 -27.30 33.24 25.54
C MET A 198 -27.93 34.64 25.47
N ALA A 199 -27.95 35.39 26.58
CA ALA A 199 -28.46 36.76 26.59
C ALA A 199 -27.64 37.72 25.70
N LYS A 200 -26.31 37.54 25.63
CA LYS A 200 -25.42 38.36 24.78
C LYS A 200 -25.68 38.17 23.27
N ARG A 201 -26.22 37.02 22.86
CA ARG A 201 -26.53 36.73 21.44
C ARG A 201 -27.93 37.12 21.00
N ALA A 202 -28.87 37.32 21.92
CA ALA A 202 -30.26 37.63 21.60
C ALA A 202 -30.57 39.14 21.52
N GLY A 203 -29.60 40.01 21.85
CA GLY A 203 -29.77 41.47 21.85
C GLY A 203 -28.96 42.21 20.76
N GLY A 204 -28.83 41.61 19.57
CA GLY A 204 -28.26 42.25 18.38
C GLY A 204 -29.35 42.81 17.48
#